data_AF-A0A183D6H6-F1
#
_entry.id   AF-A0A183D6H6-F1
#
_cell.length_a   1.000
_cell.length_b   1.000
_cell.length_c   1.000
_cell.angle_alpha   90.00
_cell.angle_beta   90.00
_cell.angle_gamma   90.00
#
_symmetry.space_group_name_H-M   'P 1'
#
loop_
_entity.id
_entity.type
_entity.pdbx_description
1 polymer ?
#
loop_
_entity_poly.entity_id
_entity_poly.type
_entity_poly.pdbx_seq_one_letter_code
_entity_poly.pdbx_strand_id
1 'polypeptide(L)'
;MAVECENVKNAGRRELFVKGALDRVLEMCVGYLRDGLNPVALDEAAKDRFIETSRKLGLRGLRVIALACGHDERELYYAGMVAIVDPPRPGVAESVEIVQSAGVKVKMVTGDALETACSIERP
;
A
#
# COMPACT_ATOMS: atom_id res chain seq x y z
N MET A 1 9.59 -2.09 -3.91
CA MET A 1 10.65 -1.21 -4.45
C MET A 1 11.42 -0.64 -3.28
N ALA A 2 12.74 -0.61 -3.35
CA ALA A 2 13.58 -0.04 -2.31
C ALA A 2 14.58 0.95 -2.91
N VAL A 3 15.00 1.94 -2.13
CA VAL A 3 16.08 2.87 -2.47
C VAL A 3 16.99 3.03 -1.27
N GLU A 4 18.30 2.90 -1.50
CA GLU A 4 19.32 3.23 -0.50
C GLU A 4 19.71 4.70 -0.69
N CYS A 5 19.66 5.47 0.39
CA CYS A 5 19.98 6.89 0.40
C CYS A 5 21.15 7.14 1.35
N GLU A 6 22.06 8.01 0.96
CA GLU A 6 23.14 8.48 1.83
C GLU A 6 22.81 9.86 2.40
N ASN A 7 22.83 9.99 3.72
CA ASN A 7 22.53 11.24 4.41
C ASN A 7 23.76 12.17 4.39
N VAL A 8 23.70 13.17 3.50
CA VAL A 8 24.76 14.17 3.29
C VAL A 8 25.07 14.99 4.55
N LYS A 9 24.12 15.12 5.49
CA LYS A 9 24.30 15.89 6.73
C LYS A 9 24.82 15.06 7.90
N ASN A 10 24.61 13.75 7.88
CA ASN A 10 24.97 12.82 8.95
C ASN A 10 26.12 11.89 8.54
N ALA A 11 27.26 12.48 8.15
CA ALA A 11 28.52 11.77 7.92
C ALA A 11 28.43 10.54 6.96
N GLY A 12 27.53 10.57 5.98
CA GLY A 12 27.40 9.48 5.01
C GLY A 12 26.64 8.25 5.52
N ARG A 13 25.84 8.38 6.59
CA ARG A 13 24.96 7.30 7.06
C ARG A 13 24.01 6.88 5.95
N ARG A 14 23.97 5.57 5.65
CA ARG A 14 23.05 4.99 4.68
C ARG A 14 21.74 4.59 5.34
N GLU A 15 20.64 4.87 4.65
CA GLU A 15 19.29 4.52 5.05
C GLU A 15 18.57 3.88 3.86
N LEU A 16 17.90 2.77 4.13
CA LEU A 16 17.10 2.04 3.16
C LEU A 16 15.63 2.45 3.33
N PHE A 17 14.99 2.84 2.24
CA PHE A 17 13.55 3.15 2.20
C PHE A 17 12.84 2.17 1.28
N VAL A 18 11.79 1.53 1.79
CA VAL A 18 11.01 0.52 1.08
C VAL A 18 9.57 0.99 0.92
N LYS A 19 9.02 0.80 -0.28
CA LYS A 19 7.59 0.94 -0.55
C LYS A 19 7.01 -0.28 -1.27
N GLY A 20 5.78 -0.65 -0.95
CA GLY A 20 5.13 -1.79 -1.58
C GLY A 20 3.74 -2.13 -1.03
N ALA A 21 3.26 -3.32 -1.39
CA ALA A 21 2.05 -3.90 -0.80
C ALA A 21 2.25 -4.16 0.70
N LEU A 22 1.20 -3.93 1.50
CA LEU A 22 1.30 -3.98 2.96
C LEU A 22 1.85 -5.31 3.47
N ASP A 23 1.28 -6.43 3.04
CA ASP A 23 1.66 -7.76 3.55
C ASP A 23 3.14 -8.05 3.31
N ARG A 24 3.65 -7.67 2.12
CA ARG A 24 5.05 -7.84 1.75
C ARG A 24 5.98 -6.93 2.53
N VAL A 25 5.57 -5.70 2.81
CA VAL A 25 6.37 -4.79 3.63
C VAL A 25 6.41 -5.25 5.08
N LEU A 26 5.27 -5.69 5.64
CA LEU A 26 5.21 -6.19 7.02
C LEU A 26 6.04 -7.48 7.20
N GLU A 27 6.07 -8.37 6.21
CA GLU A 27 6.94 -9.56 6.20
C GLU A 27 8.44 -9.22 6.30
N MET A 28 8.84 -8.05 5.80
CA MET A 28 10.23 -7.59 5.84
C MET A 28 10.59 -6.85 7.14
N CYS A 29 9.61 -6.48 7.96
CA CYS A 29 9.81 -5.59 9.10
C CYS A 29 9.97 -6.34 10.42
N VAL A 30 10.99 -5.98 11.19
CA VAL A 30 11.19 -6.46 12.57
C VAL A 30 10.35 -5.69 13.59
N GLY A 31 9.94 -4.48 13.21
CA GLY A 31 9.20 -3.57 14.07
C GLY A 31 8.43 -2.52 13.29
N TYR A 32 7.89 -1.54 14.00
CA TYR A 32 7.29 -0.36 13.41
C TYR A 32 7.66 0.90 14.21
N LEU A 33 7.56 2.05 13.56
CA LEU A 33 7.88 3.33 14.17
C LEU A 33 6.65 3.93 14.84
N ARG A 34 6.79 4.35 16.10
CA ARG A 34 5.76 5.02 16.91
C ARG A 34 6.27 6.39 17.39
N ASP A 35 5.37 7.36 17.55
CA ASP A 35 5.63 8.65 18.21
C ASP A 35 6.93 9.36 17.78
N GLY A 36 7.12 9.57 16.46
CA GLY A 36 8.25 10.36 15.96
C GLY A 36 9.57 9.59 15.76
N LEU A 37 9.48 8.29 15.40
CA LEU A 37 10.57 7.36 15.03
C LEU A 37 11.06 6.43 16.15
N ASN A 38 10.30 6.23 17.23
CA ASN A 38 10.65 5.23 18.24
C ASN A 38 10.34 3.81 17.71
N PRO A 39 11.33 2.91 17.58
CA PRO A 39 11.09 1.55 17.12
C PRO A 39 10.38 0.72 18.19
N VAL A 40 9.33 0.01 17.78
CA VAL A 40 8.57 -0.92 18.63
C VAL A 40 8.48 -2.26 17.91
N ALA A 41 8.56 -3.37 18.65
CA ALA A 41 8.42 -4.71 18.08
C ALA A 41 7.07 -4.88 17.39
N LEU A 42 7.07 -5.54 16.23
CA LEU A 42 5.86 -5.83 15.49
C LEU A 42 5.24 -7.12 16.03
N ASP A 43 4.23 -6.98 16.88
CA ASP A 43 3.42 -8.11 17.35
C ASP A 43 2.25 -8.39 16.39
N GLU A 44 1.65 -9.59 16.50
CA GLU A 44 0.50 -9.97 15.67
C GLU A 44 -0.67 -9.00 15.84
N ALA A 45 -0.88 -8.48 17.07
CA ALA A 45 -1.93 -7.49 17.30
C ALA A 45 -1.69 -6.18 16.52
N ALA A 46 -0.46 -5.71 16.38
CA ALA A 46 -0.11 -4.56 15.58
C ALA A 46 -0.27 -4.84 14.09
N LYS A 47 0.18 -6.02 13.66
CA LYS A 47 0.03 -6.49 12.29
C LYS A 47 -1.44 -6.50 11.85
N ASP A 48 -2.30 -7.10 12.67
CA ASP A 48 -3.76 -7.15 12.44
C ASP A 48 -4.38 -5.76 12.37
N ARG A 49 -3.96 -4.84 13.24
CA ARG A 49 -4.44 -3.44 13.20
C ARG A 49 -4.07 -2.75 11.88
N PHE A 50 -2.85 -2.98 11.37
CA PHE A 50 -2.41 -2.38 10.11
C PHE A 50 -3.14 -2.99 8.91
N ILE A 51 -3.31 -4.32 8.89
CA ILE A 51 -4.08 -5.01 7.85
C ILE A 51 -5.52 -4.51 7.81
N GLU A 52 -6.20 -4.42 8.97
CA GLU A 52 -7.57 -3.94 9.04
C GLU A 52 -7.70 -2.46 8.60
N THR A 53 -6.70 -1.64 8.90
CA THR A 53 -6.67 -0.25 8.44
C THR A 53 -6.53 -0.17 6.92
N SER A 54 -5.62 -0.95 6.33
CA SER A 54 -5.46 -1.05 4.88
C SER A 54 -6.74 -1.53 4.21
N ARG A 55 -7.38 -2.56 4.76
CA ARG A 55 -8.66 -3.09 4.27
C ARG A 55 -9.75 -2.01 4.24
N LYS A 56 -9.91 -1.25 5.33
CA LYS A 56 -10.88 -0.14 5.42
C LYS A 56 -10.60 0.96 4.39
N LEU A 57 -9.34 1.25 4.09
CA LEU A 57 -8.96 2.23 3.07
C LEU A 57 -9.21 1.67 1.66
N GLY A 58 -8.88 0.41 1.41
CA GLY A 58 -9.16 -0.29 0.15
C GLY A 58 -10.65 -0.31 -0.18
N LEU A 59 -11.51 -0.60 0.80
CA LEU A 59 -12.97 -0.56 0.64
C LEU A 59 -13.53 0.82 0.26
N ARG A 60 -12.75 1.88 0.46
CA ARG A 60 -13.09 3.25 0.04
C ARG A 60 -12.57 3.59 -1.35
N GLY A 61 -12.05 2.63 -2.12
CA GLY A 61 -11.45 2.87 -3.43
C GLY A 61 -10.08 3.50 -3.39
N LEU A 62 -9.38 3.40 -2.27
CA LEU A 62 -8.03 3.93 -2.13
C LEU A 62 -7.00 2.85 -2.40
N ARG A 63 -6.00 3.19 -3.20
CA ARG A 63 -4.80 2.40 -3.37
C ARG A 63 -3.88 2.62 -2.17
N VAL A 64 -3.65 1.58 -1.38
CA VAL A 64 -2.80 1.63 -0.19
C VAL A 64 -1.38 1.21 -0.54
N ILE A 65 -0.39 1.99 -0.09
CA ILE A 65 1.04 1.69 -0.25
C ILE A 65 1.69 1.78 1.13
N ALA A 66 2.28 0.66 1.56
CA ALA A 66 3.04 0.61 2.81
C ALA A 66 4.46 1.15 2.59
N LEU A 67 4.99 1.75 3.66
CA LEU A 67 6.31 2.37 3.73
C LEU A 67 7.05 1.76 4.92
N ALA A 68 8.33 1.47 4.72
CA ALA A 68 9.24 1.05 5.77
C ALA A 68 10.62 1.71 5.57
N CYS A 69 11.37 1.84 6.65
CA CYS A 69 12.74 2.33 6.59
C CYS A 69 13.64 1.61 7.61
N GLY A 70 14.93 1.57 7.33
CA GLY A 70 15.92 0.93 8.18
C GLY A 70 17.34 1.22 7.72
N HIS A 71 18.31 0.59 8.36
CA HIS A 71 19.73 0.72 7.97
C HIS A 71 20.14 -0.32 6.93
N ASP A 72 19.52 -1.50 6.98
CA ASP A 72 19.74 -2.60 6.06
C ASP A 72 18.42 -3.36 5.80
N GLU A 73 18.46 -4.35 4.91
CA GLU A 73 17.28 -5.17 4.57
C GLU A 73 16.79 -6.09 5.71
N ARG A 74 17.58 -6.27 6.77
CA ARG A 74 17.28 -7.17 7.90
C ARG A 74 16.63 -6.42 9.06
N GLU A 75 16.87 -5.12 9.20
CA GLU A 75 16.33 -4.26 10.25
C GLU A 75 15.42 -3.15 9.68
N LEU A 76 14.36 -3.56 8.98
CA LEU A 76 13.33 -2.64 8.51
C LEU A 76 12.25 -2.42 9.58
N TYR A 77 11.81 -1.16 9.69
CA TYR A 77 10.72 -0.76 10.56
C TYR A 77 9.60 -0.17 9.71
N TYR A 78 8.39 -0.70 9.89
CA TYR A 78 7.20 -0.18 9.24
C TYR A 78 6.97 1.27 9.69
N ALA A 79 7.02 2.20 8.74
CA ALA A 79 6.89 3.63 8.98
C ALA A 79 5.43 4.08 8.89
N GLY A 80 4.60 3.37 8.12
CA GLY A 80 3.21 3.70 7.91
C GLY A 80 2.71 3.31 6.52
N MET A 81 1.53 3.79 6.18
CA MET A 81 0.93 3.60 4.86
C MET A 81 0.38 4.92 4.35
N VAL A 82 0.35 5.05 3.03
CA VAL A 82 -0.34 6.14 2.34
C VAL A 82 -1.48 5.55 1.51
N ALA A 83 -2.57 6.29 1.43
CA ALA A 83 -3.75 5.90 0.65
C ALA A 83 -3.99 6.96 -0.42
N ILE A 84 -4.05 6.53 -1.68
CA ILE A 84 -4.14 7.41 -2.85
C ILE A 84 -5.43 7.09 -3.59
N VAL A 85 -6.16 8.13 -4.02
CA VAL A 85 -7.32 7.96 -4.90
C VAL A 85 -6.81 7.76 -6.33
N ASP A 86 -7.26 6.68 -6.98
CA ASP A 86 -7.02 6.42 -8.41
C ASP A 86 -8.39 6.28 -9.11
N PRO A 87 -9.02 7.40 -9.49
CA PRO A 87 -10.40 7.36 -9.98
C PRO A 87 -10.45 6.81 -11.41
N PRO A 88 -11.54 6.10 -11.78
CA PRO A 88 -11.79 5.74 -13.18
C PRO A 88 -11.76 6.96 -14.09
N ARG A 89 -11.30 6.77 -15.34
CA ARG A 89 -11.32 7.86 -16.33
C ARG A 89 -12.77 8.30 -16.60
N PRO A 90 -13.01 9.59 -16.85
CA PRO A 90 -14.32 10.07 -17.27
C PRO A 90 -14.83 9.28 -18.49
N GLY A 91 -16.13 8.93 -18.48
CA GLY A 91 -16.78 8.19 -19.57
C GLY A 91 -16.57 6.67 -19.56
N VAL A 92 -15.74 6.12 -18.65
CA VAL A 92 -15.55 4.66 -18.54
C VAL A 92 -16.84 3.95 -18.13
N ALA A 93 -17.58 4.50 -17.16
CA ALA A 93 -18.84 3.91 -16.71
C ALA A 93 -19.84 3.75 -17.85
N GLU A 94 -20.09 4.84 -18.61
CA GLU A 94 -20.96 4.83 -19.78
C GLU A 94 -20.49 3.84 -20.85
N SER A 95 -19.19 3.81 -21.13
CA SER A 95 -18.61 2.87 -22.12
C SER A 95 -18.82 1.41 -21.70
N VAL A 96 -18.65 1.10 -20.41
CA VAL A 96 -18.87 -0.25 -19.87
C VAL A 96 -20.34 -0.64 -19.99
N GLU A 97 -21.28 0.26 -19.67
CA GLU A 97 -22.72 0.02 -19.81
C GLU A 97 -23.14 -0.24 -21.27
N ILE A 98 -22.63 0.54 -22.23
CA ILE A 98 -22.92 0.36 -23.66
C ILE A 98 -22.46 -1.03 -24.12
N VAL A 99 -21.24 -1.44 -23.74
CA VAL A 99 -20.67 -2.73 -24.14
C VAL A 99 -21.42 -3.89 -23.49
N GLN A 100 -21.80 -3.76 -22.21
CA GLN A 100 -22.59 -4.77 -21.50
C GLN A 100 -24.01 -4.91 -22.08
N SER A 101 -24.69 -3.79 -22.40
CA SER A 101 -26.03 -3.81 -23.00
C SER A 101 -26.05 -4.43 -24.41
N ALA A 102 -24.91 -4.39 -25.12
CA ALA A 102 -24.70 -5.11 -26.37
C ALA A 102 -24.45 -6.63 -26.21
N GLY A 103 -24.50 -7.16 -24.98
CA GLY A 103 -24.32 -8.59 -24.69
C GLY A 103 -22.86 -9.03 -24.54
N VAL A 104 -21.91 -8.09 -24.45
CA VAL A 104 -20.50 -8.40 -24.26
C VAL A 104 -20.17 -8.52 -22.78
N LYS A 105 -19.49 -9.61 -22.40
CA LYS A 105 -19.04 -9.82 -21.01
C LYS A 105 -17.77 -9.01 -20.74
N VAL A 106 -17.86 -8.03 -19.84
CA VAL A 106 -16.73 -7.23 -19.36
C VAL A 106 -16.10 -7.90 -18.13
N LYS A 107 -14.78 -7.92 -18.06
CA LYS A 107 -14.02 -8.41 -16.89
C LYS A 107 -12.92 -7.42 -16.55
N MET A 108 -12.75 -7.12 -15.26
CA MET A 108 -11.61 -6.34 -14.76
C MET A 108 -10.40 -7.26 -14.53
N VAL A 109 -9.23 -6.85 -15.02
CA VAL A 109 -7.95 -7.47 -14.71
C VAL A 109 -7.08 -6.39 -14.08
N THR A 110 -6.81 -6.52 -12.78
CA THR A 110 -6.00 -5.56 -12.01
C THR A 110 -5.00 -6.28 -11.12
N GLY A 111 -3.90 -5.60 -10.79
CA GLY A 111 -2.94 -6.02 -9.76
C GLY A 111 -3.19 -5.38 -8.40
N ASP A 112 -4.29 -4.64 -8.24
CA ASP A 112 -4.68 -4.05 -6.95
C ASP A 112 -5.22 -5.11 -5.98
N ALA A 113 -5.30 -4.73 -4.70
CA ALA A 113 -5.94 -5.55 -3.68
C ALA A 113 -7.43 -5.74 -3.98
N LEU A 114 -7.99 -6.88 -3.54
CA LEU A 114 -9.37 -7.26 -3.81
C LEU A 114 -10.36 -6.19 -3.37
N GLU A 115 -10.14 -5.58 -2.21
CA GLU A 115 -11.01 -4.55 -1.65
C GLU A 115 -11.05 -3.31 -2.55
N THR A 116 -9.90 -2.88 -3.05
CA THR A 116 -9.80 -1.75 -3.99
C THR A 116 -10.47 -2.11 -5.32
N ALA A 117 -10.19 -3.29 -5.87
CA ALA A 117 -10.80 -3.75 -7.10
C ALA A 117 -12.33 -3.78 -7.02
N CYS A 118 -12.89 -4.41 -5.98
CA CYS A 118 -14.35 -4.49 -5.79
C CYS A 118 -15.01 -3.13 -5.54
N SER A 119 -14.29 -2.17 -4.99
CA SER A 119 -14.82 -0.80 -4.80
C SER A 119 -14.86 -0.01 -6.11
N ILE A 120 -13.99 -0.32 -7.08
CA ILE A 120 -13.95 0.29 -8.41
C ILE A 120 -14.86 -0.46 -9.40
N GLU A 121 -15.04 -1.77 -9.21
CA GLU A 121 -15.84 -2.64 -10.07
C GLU A 121 -17.33 -2.30 -10.06
N ARG A 122 -17.83 -1.64 -9.01
CA ARG A 122 -19.25 -1.30 -8.92
C ARG A 122 -19.58 -0.15 -9.89
N PRO A 123 -20.52 -0.36 -10.84
CA PRO A 123 -21.03 0.72 -11.68
C PRO A 123 -21.74 1.79 -10.84
#